data_AF-A0A556QRL7-F1
#
_entry.id   AF-A0A556QRL7-F1
#
_cell.length_a   1.000
_cell.length_b   1.000
_cell.length_c   1.000
_cell.angle_alpha   90.00
_cell.angle_beta   90.00
_cell.angle_gamma   90.00
#
_symmetry.space_group_name_H-M   'P 1'
#
loop_
_entity.id
_entity.type
_entity.pdbx_description
1 polymer ?
#
loop_
_entity_poly.entity_id
_entity_poly.type
_entity_poly.pdbx_seq_one_letter_code
_entity_poly.pdbx_strand_id
1 'polypeptide(L)'
;MAVSVLVTKAQEPVPVAPKPEIRFTALAWDVFDPDEELVLNYTHKKKLKPVQIPWRDRSQALPLEGAGELVFTRTVQREGKPVEVPVATAIIPEGMTRALLVFGKNARPAAGESAIRVMVIDDSYPVFPGQSVRLLNYSRMSLGGSVGVQAFEVAPGRDQVVPASLPEENRLLPFKLARRDEAGAWKKLRSTGLPMTAGLRVLVFLIDDPMRPGRAEMVLLRDRVEIEPQAPAQDLVAGVSGLRVNPRIR
;
A
#
# COMPACT_ATOMS: atom_id res chain seq x y z
N MET A 1 -27.45 -25.79 -62.16
CA MET A 1 -27.59 -24.87 -61.01
C MET A 1 -26.62 -25.33 -59.94
N ALA A 2 -25.58 -24.56 -59.65
CA ALA A 2 -24.58 -24.90 -58.64
C ALA A 2 -24.90 -24.15 -57.34
N VAL A 3 -25.06 -24.89 -56.24
CA VAL A 3 -25.34 -24.34 -54.91
C VAL A 3 -24.01 -24.12 -54.21
N SER A 4 -23.63 -22.86 -54.02
CA SER A 4 -22.46 -22.47 -53.23
C SER A 4 -22.78 -22.59 -51.75
N VAL A 5 -22.07 -23.47 -51.05
CA VAL A 5 -22.11 -23.60 -49.59
C VAL A 5 -21.16 -22.57 -49.00
N LEU A 6 -21.70 -21.56 -48.32
CA LEU A 6 -20.95 -20.62 -47.51
C LEU A 6 -20.48 -21.33 -46.23
N VAL A 7 -19.17 -21.61 -46.17
CA VAL A 7 -18.52 -22.09 -44.95
C VAL A 7 -18.32 -20.90 -44.01
N THR A 8 -19.15 -20.81 -42.97
CA THR A 8 -18.99 -19.85 -41.89
C THR A 8 -17.75 -20.22 -41.09
N LYS A 9 -16.69 -19.42 -41.18
CA LYS A 9 -15.51 -19.57 -40.30
C LYS A 9 -15.94 -19.31 -38.85
N ALA A 10 -15.76 -20.32 -37.99
CA ALA A 10 -15.88 -20.16 -36.55
C ALA A 10 -14.87 -19.09 -36.10
N GLN A 11 -15.39 -18.07 -35.41
CA GLN A 11 -14.60 -16.99 -34.84
C GLN A 11 -13.78 -17.59 -33.69
N GLU A 12 -12.45 -17.51 -33.79
CA GLU A 12 -11.55 -17.92 -32.72
C GLU A 12 -11.91 -17.17 -31.43
N PRO A 13 -11.96 -17.84 -30.26
CA PRO A 13 -12.25 -17.18 -29.01
C PRO A 13 -11.18 -16.11 -28.75
N VAL A 14 -11.62 -14.86 -28.66
CA VAL A 14 -10.78 -13.72 -28.27
C VAL A 14 -10.02 -14.12 -27.00
N PRO A 15 -8.68 -14.01 -26.95
CA PRO A 15 -7.91 -14.29 -25.76
C PRO A 15 -8.47 -13.46 -24.62
N VAL A 16 -9.07 -14.12 -23.62
CA VAL A 16 -9.53 -13.45 -22.41
C VAL A 16 -8.28 -12.87 -21.77
N ALA A 17 -8.18 -11.53 -21.75
CA ALA A 17 -7.06 -10.85 -21.13
C ALA A 17 -6.83 -11.42 -19.72
N PRO A 18 -5.57 -11.73 -19.35
CA PRO A 18 -5.29 -12.32 -18.05
C PRO A 18 -5.89 -11.41 -16.98
N LYS A 19 -6.72 -11.98 -16.09
CA LYS A 19 -7.27 -11.23 -14.97
C LYS A 19 -6.10 -10.63 -14.19
N PRO A 20 -6.13 -9.33 -13.86
CA PRO A 20 -5.04 -8.69 -13.15
C PRO A 20 -4.75 -9.46 -11.86
N GLU A 21 -3.50 -9.88 -11.70
CA GLU A 21 -3.04 -10.61 -10.52
C GLU A 21 -3.08 -9.67 -9.32
N ILE A 22 -3.95 -9.95 -8.35
CA ILE A 22 -3.98 -9.21 -7.10
C ILE A 22 -2.80 -9.69 -6.26
N ARG A 23 -2.09 -8.77 -5.60
CA ARG A 23 -1.04 -9.12 -4.65
C ARG A 23 -1.36 -8.61 -3.27
N PHE A 24 -0.95 -9.32 -2.23
CA PHE A 24 -0.99 -8.79 -0.87
C PHE A 24 0.38 -8.80 -0.19
N THR A 25 0.58 -7.83 0.68
CA THR A 25 1.65 -7.84 1.69
C THR A 25 1.00 -7.88 3.08
N ALA A 26 1.66 -8.46 4.07
CA ALA A 26 1.21 -8.49 5.44
C ALA A 26 2.22 -7.82 6.38
N LEU A 27 1.75 -7.24 7.47
CA LEU A 27 2.60 -6.80 8.58
C LEU A 27 1.91 -7.01 9.92
N ALA A 28 2.70 -7.24 10.95
CA ALA A 28 2.25 -7.31 12.33
C ALA A 28 2.46 -5.95 12.99
N TRP A 29 1.38 -5.40 13.51
CA TRP A 29 1.39 -4.15 14.24
C TRP A 29 1.86 -4.35 15.68
N ASP A 30 1.30 -5.37 16.33
CA ASP A 30 1.61 -5.75 17.70
C ASP A 30 2.65 -6.88 17.71
N VAL A 31 3.42 -6.95 18.79
CA VAL A 31 4.29 -8.09 19.07
C VAL A 31 3.41 -9.24 19.51
N PHE A 32 3.37 -10.33 18.73
CA PHE A 32 2.60 -11.54 19.07
C PHE A 32 3.43 -12.54 19.88
N ASP A 33 4.71 -12.65 19.54
CA ASP A 33 5.74 -13.37 20.27
C ASP A 33 6.96 -12.45 20.34
N PRO A 34 7.55 -12.19 21.53
CA PRO A 34 8.71 -11.31 21.65
C PRO A 34 9.96 -11.81 20.93
N ASP A 35 10.09 -13.13 20.72
CA ASP A 35 11.31 -13.74 20.18
C ASP A 35 11.12 -14.26 18.74
N GLU A 36 9.90 -14.22 18.20
CA GLU A 36 9.58 -14.79 16.88
C GLU A 36 8.68 -13.88 16.03
N GLU A 37 8.86 -13.94 14.71
CA GLU A 37 7.93 -13.34 13.78
C GLU A 37 6.59 -14.08 13.76
N LEU A 38 5.50 -13.36 13.46
CA LEU A 38 4.19 -14.01 13.35
C LEU A 38 4.15 -14.85 12.07
N VAL A 39 4.25 -16.17 12.22
CA VAL A 39 4.05 -17.12 11.12
C VAL A 39 2.63 -17.67 11.19
N LEU A 40 1.87 -17.50 10.11
CA LEU A 40 0.53 -18.06 9.93
C LEU A 40 0.48 -18.87 8.64
N ASN A 41 -0.48 -19.77 8.54
CA ASN A 41 -0.93 -20.27 7.25
C ASN A 41 -2.11 -19.43 6.78
N TYR A 42 -2.31 -19.31 5.47
CA TYR A 42 -3.53 -18.74 4.89
C TYR A 42 -4.12 -19.66 3.84
N THR A 43 -5.44 -19.67 3.76
CA THR A 43 -6.18 -20.35 2.71
C THR A 43 -6.88 -19.32 1.84
N HIS A 44 -6.64 -19.41 0.54
CA HIS A 44 -7.43 -18.73 -0.48
C HIS A 44 -7.78 -19.75 -1.57
N LYS A 45 -9.07 -19.90 -1.89
CA LYS A 45 -9.57 -20.93 -2.84
C LYS A 45 -9.02 -22.34 -2.57
N LYS A 46 -9.03 -22.75 -1.30
CA LYS A 46 -8.62 -24.10 -0.81
C LYS A 46 -7.13 -24.44 -0.95
N LYS A 47 -6.26 -23.47 -1.24
CA LYS A 47 -4.80 -23.66 -1.19
C LYS A 47 -4.25 -23.10 0.12
N LEU A 48 -3.72 -23.96 0.97
CA LEU A 48 -3.04 -23.57 2.20
C LEU A 48 -1.59 -23.18 1.86
N LYS A 49 -1.17 -22.01 2.30
CA LYS A 49 0.19 -21.48 2.09
C LYS A 49 0.69 -20.79 3.36
N PRO A 50 1.97 -20.91 3.72
CA PRO A 50 2.53 -20.16 4.83
C PRO A 50 2.71 -18.68 4.46
N VAL A 51 2.66 -17.81 5.46
CA VAL A 51 3.04 -16.41 5.37
C VAL A 51 3.78 -16.01 6.65
N GLN A 52 4.93 -15.42 6.45
CA GLN A 52 5.71 -14.78 7.49
C GLN A 52 5.29 -13.31 7.56
N ILE A 53 4.89 -12.85 8.75
CA ILE A 53 4.31 -11.54 8.99
C ILE A 53 5.25 -10.77 9.93
N PRO A 54 6.14 -9.92 9.38
CA PRO A 54 7.14 -9.20 10.17
C PRO A 54 6.51 -8.16 11.09
N TRP A 55 7.14 -7.90 12.24
CA TRP A 55 6.73 -6.81 13.13
C TRP A 55 7.16 -5.46 12.57
N ARG A 56 6.18 -4.57 12.34
CA ARG A 56 6.36 -3.21 11.82
C ARG A 56 7.15 -3.14 10.50
N ASP A 57 7.11 -4.20 9.70
CA ASP A 57 7.66 -4.24 8.34
C ASP A 57 6.79 -5.11 7.42
N ARG A 58 6.93 -4.95 6.11
CA ARG A 58 6.14 -5.68 5.11
C ARG A 58 6.72 -7.07 4.84
N SER A 59 5.84 -8.05 4.75
CA SER A 59 6.16 -9.35 4.17
C SER A 59 6.51 -9.23 2.68
N GLN A 60 6.99 -10.32 2.09
CA GLN A 60 7.01 -10.47 0.64
C GLN A 60 5.61 -10.33 0.05
N ALA A 61 5.52 -9.81 -1.17
CA ALA A 61 4.28 -9.71 -1.91
C ALA A 61 3.84 -11.09 -2.40
N LEU A 62 2.67 -11.54 -1.97
CA LEU A 62 2.11 -12.85 -2.29
C LEU A 62 0.96 -12.72 -3.29
N PRO A 63 0.90 -13.56 -4.32
CA PRO A 63 -0.15 -13.50 -5.33
C PRO A 63 -1.47 -14.09 -4.84
N LEU A 64 -2.57 -13.48 -5.26
CA LEU A 64 -3.95 -13.91 -5.04
C LEU A 64 -4.65 -14.15 -6.37
N GLU A 65 -5.48 -15.19 -6.38
CA GLU A 65 -6.30 -15.54 -7.53
C GLU A 65 -7.58 -14.68 -7.56
N GLY A 66 -7.46 -13.36 -7.51
CA GLY A 66 -8.58 -12.42 -7.47
C GLY A 66 -9.09 -12.09 -6.07
N ALA A 67 -10.19 -11.35 -6.02
CA ALA A 67 -10.82 -10.88 -4.79
C ALA A 67 -11.46 -12.04 -3.99
N GLY A 68 -11.74 -11.80 -2.71
CA GLY A 68 -12.44 -12.75 -1.85
C GLY A 68 -11.78 -12.95 -0.49
N GLU A 69 -12.20 -14.02 0.17
CA GLU A 69 -11.81 -14.34 1.54
C GLU A 69 -10.41 -14.96 1.62
N LEU A 70 -9.67 -14.54 2.65
CA LEU A 70 -8.46 -15.17 3.17
C LEU A 70 -8.71 -15.58 4.61
N VAL A 71 -8.60 -16.88 4.88
CA VAL A 71 -8.65 -17.42 6.24
C VAL A 71 -7.25 -17.72 6.69
N PHE A 72 -6.79 -17.06 7.75
CA PHE A 72 -5.49 -17.29 8.38
C PHE A 72 -5.63 -18.27 9.54
N THR A 73 -4.73 -19.23 9.63
CA THR A 73 -4.73 -20.29 10.64
C THR A 73 -3.38 -20.41 11.34
N ARG A 74 -3.40 -20.93 12.57
CA ARG A 74 -2.22 -21.44 13.28
C ARG A 74 -2.27 -22.96 13.35
N THR A 75 -1.14 -23.60 13.14
CA THR A 75 -0.98 -25.03 13.43
C THR A 75 -0.82 -25.21 14.95
N VAL A 76 -1.72 -25.98 15.56
CA VAL A 76 -1.62 -26.35 16.99
C VAL A 76 -1.63 -27.87 17.13
N GLN A 77 -0.96 -28.39 18.16
CA GLN A 77 -1.03 -29.81 18.48
C GLN A 77 -2.29 -30.09 19.30
N ARG A 78 -3.19 -30.94 18.79
CA ARG A 78 -4.33 -31.49 19.52
C ARG A 78 -4.30 -33.00 19.44
N GLU A 79 -4.31 -33.66 20.60
CA GLU A 79 -4.25 -35.14 20.68
C GLU A 79 -3.04 -35.72 19.90
N GLY A 80 -1.91 -35.00 19.93
CA GLY A 80 -0.68 -35.40 19.24
C GLY A 80 -0.69 -35.22 17.71
N LYS A 81 -1.71 -34.56 17.15
CA LYS A 81 -1.81 -34.25 15.71
C LYS A 81 -1.81 -32.74 15.46
N PRO A 82 -1.13 -32.27 14.40
CA PRO A 82 -1.23 -30.88 13.96
C PRO A 82 -2.63 -30.60 13.41
N VAL A 83 -3.29 -29.56 13.93
CA VAL A 83 -4.60 -29.09 13.52
C VAL A 83 -4.51 -27.60 13.20
N GLU A 84 -5.04 -27.20 12.06
CA GLU A 84 -5.16 -25.79 11.68
C GLU A 84 -6.35 -25.13 12.39
N VAL A 85 -6.08 -24.13 13.21
CA VAL A 85 -7.11 -23.34 13.92
C VAL A 85 -7.18 -21.95 13.29
N PRO A 86 -8.35 -21.52 12.78
CA PRO A 86 -8.54 -20.16 12.28
C PRO A 86 -8.27 -19.11 13.35
N VAL A 87 -7.49 -18.09 13.00
CA VAL A 87 -7.10 -16.98 13.88
C VAL A 87 -7.46 -15.61 13.32
N ALA A 88 -7.66 -15.46 12.01
CA ALA A 88 -8.11 -14.20 11.43
C ALA A 88 -8.73 -14.45 10.06
N THR A 89 -9.65 -13.59 9.66
CA THR A 89 -10.28 -13.63 8.34
C THR A 89 -10.22 -12.24 7.72
N ALA A 90 -9.72 -12.14 6.49
CA ALA A 90 -9.68 -10.91 5.72
C ALA A 90 -10.52 -11.08 4.45
N ILE A 91 -11.26 -10.04 4.08
CA ILE A 91 -12.00 -9.98 2.82
C ILE A 91 -11.30 -8.97 1.92
N ILE A 92 -10.78 -9.41 0.78
CA ILE A 92 -10.25 -8.52 -0.25
C ILE A 92 -11.40 -8.09 -1.15
N PRO A 93 -11.77 -6.79 -1.16
CA PRO A 93 -12.80 -6.27 -2.05
C PRO A 93 -12.40 -6.38 -3.52
N GLU A 94 -13.41 -6.38 -4.39
CA GLU A 94 -13.19 -6.20 -5.83
C GLU A 94 -12.55 -4.84 -6.13
N GLY A 95 -11.76 -4.77 -7.20
CA GLY A 95 -11.09 -3.55 -7.64
C GLY A 95 -9.71 -3.29 -7.01
N MET A 96 -9.38 -3.93 -5.89
CA MET A 96 -8.00 -3.87 -5.37
C MET A 96 -7.06 -4.66 -6.27
N THR A 97 -5.93 -4.05 -6.62
CA THR A 97 -4.81 -4.74 -7.31
C THR A 97 -3.68 -5.07 -6.34
N ARG A 98 -3.59 -4.32 -5.24
CA ARG A 98 -2.65 -4.55 -4.15
C ARG A 98 -3.36 -4.34 -2.82
N ALA A 99 -3.18 -5.27 -1.89
CA ALA A 99 -3.70 -5.15 -0.54
C ALA A 99 -2.56 -5.17 0.49
N LEU A 100 -2.66 -4.31 1.51
CA LEU A 100 -1.86 -4.41 2.71
C LEU A 100 -2.73 -4.96 3.84
N LEU A 101 -2.31 -6.09 4.41
CA LEU A 101 -2.95 -6.72 5.57
C LEU A 101 -2.19 -6.32 6.84
N VAL A 102 -2.89 -5.66 7.76
CA VAL A 102 -2.32 -5.22 9.04
C VAL A 102 -2.89 -6.07 10.16
N PHE A 103 -2.04 -6.90 10.76
CA PHE A 103 -2.39 -7.80 11.86
C PHE A 103 -2.15 -7.11 13.19
N GLY A 104 -3.12 -7.17 14.10
CA GLY A 104 -2.97 -6.62 15.46
C GLY A 104 -3.66 -7.49 16.49
N LYS A 105 -3.44 -7.21 17.77
CA LYS A 105 -4.12 -7.87 18.88
C LYS A 105 -5.53 -7.31 19.04
N ASN A 106 -6.51 -8.19 19.12
CA ASN A 106 -7.83 -7.85 19.62
C ASN A 106 -7.75 -7.66 21.14
N ALA A 107 -8.01 -6.46 21.63
CA ALA A 107 -7.84 -6.12 23.04
C ALA A 107 -8.91 -6.76 23.94
N ARG A 108 -10.06 -7.14 23.37
CA ARG A 108 -11.19 -7.74 24.09
C ARG A 108 -11.87 -8.79 23.19
N PRO A 109 -11.23 -9.93 22.91
CA PRO A 109 -11.87 -11.00 22.15
C PRO A 109 -13.04 -11.58 22.97
N ALA A 110 -14.17 -11.84 22.32
CA ALA A 110 -15.24 -12.61 22.97
C ALA A 110 -14.79 -14.06 23.23
N ALA A 111 -15.52 -14.77 24.08
CA ALA A 111 -15.22 -16.19 24.33
C ALA A 111 -15.29 -16.99 23.02
N GLY A 112 -14.19 -17.64 22.65
CA GLY A 112 -14.08 -18.40 21.40
C GLY A 112 -13.60 -17.59 20.19
N GLU A 113 -13.42 -16.27 20.32
CA GLU A 113 -12.82 -15.45 19.27
C GLU A 113 -11.29 -15.42 19.37
N SER A 114 -10.65 -15.22 18.22
CA SER A 114 -9.21 -15.04 18.18
C SER A 114 -8.77 -13.72 18.78
N ALA A 115 -7.64 -13.75 19.47
CA ALA A 115 -6.94 -12.54 19.92
C ALA A 115 -6.24 -11.80 18.76
N ILE A 116 -6.33 -12.26 17.52
CA ILE A 116 -5.76 -11.60 16.33
C ILE A 116 -6.90 -10.96 15.53
N ARG A 117 -6.72 -9.69 15.16
CA ARG A 117 -7.52 -8.98 14.17
C ARG A 117 -6.69 -8.67 12.94
N VAL A 118 -7.33 -8.57 11.79
CA VAL A 118 -6.70 -8.16 10.53
C VAL A 118 -7.47 -7.00 9.92
N MET A 119 -6.74 -6.00 9.44
CA MET A 119 -7.29 -4.88 8.67
C MET A 119 -6.80 -4.96 7.23
N VAL A 120 -7.69 -4.67 6.28
CA VAL A 120 -7.38 -4.66 4.86
C VAL A 120 -7.30 -3.22 4.38
N ILE A 121 -6.16 -2.85 3.78
CA ILE A 121 -5.91 -1.52 3.24
C ILE A 121 -5.65 -1.65 1.74
N ASP A 122 -6.35 -0.86 0.92
CA ASP A 122 -6.08 -0.78 -0.52
C ASP A 122 -4.70 -0.15 -0.75
N ASP A 123 -3.71 -0.93 -1.15
CA ASP A 123 -2.34 -0.45 -1.41
C ASP A 123 -2.09 -0.27 -2.92
N SER A 124 -3.15 -0.27 -3.73
CA SER A 124 -3.09 -0.12 -5.19
C SER A 124 -2.52 1.23 -5.59
N TYR A 125 -1.72 1.26 -6.67
CA TYR A 125 -1.09 2.49 -7.14
C TYR A 125 -2.07 3.62 -7.53
N PRO A 126 -3.25 3.36 -8.12
CA PRO A 126 -4.21 4.43 -8.39
C PRO A 126 -4.74 5.14 -7.14
N VAL A 127 -4.81 4.45 -6.00
CA VAL A 127 -5.31 4.99 -4.73
C VAL A 127 -4.18 5.54 -3.86
N PHE A 128 -3.01 4.89 -3.90
CA PHE A 128 -1.80 5.31 -3.21
C PHE A 128 -0.64 5.39 -4.22
N PRO A 129 -0.55 6.49 -4.98
CA PRO A 129 0.41 6.63 -6.08
C PRO A 129 1.83 6.87 -5.61
N GLY A 130 2.79 6.73 -6.52
CA GLY A 130 4.17 7.18 -6.30
C GLY A 130 4.23 8.66 -5.92
N GLN A 131 5.29 9.06 -5.23
CA GLN A 131 5.46 10.44 -4.71
C GLN A 131 4.27 10.89 -3.85
N SER A 132 3.86 10.04 -2.92
CA SER A 132 2.82 10.40 -1.96
C SER A 132 3.11 9.85 -0.57
N VAL A 133 2.47 10.46 0.42
CA VAL A 133 2.49 10.03 1.81
C VAL A 133 1.07 9.65 2.20
N ARG A 134 0.85 8.41 2.65
CA ARG A 134 -0.43 7.99 3.21
C ARG A 134 -0.34 7.94 4.72
N LEU A 135 -1.23 8.67 5.37
CA LEU A 135 -1.34 8.78 6.83
C LEU A 135 -2.48 7.87 7.28
N LEU A 136 -2.18 6.90 8.15
CA LEU A 136 -3.16 6.02 8.78
C LEU A 136 -3.26 6.41 10.26
N ASN A 137 -4.35 7.04 10.68
CA ASN A 137 -4.52 7.47 12.07
C ASN A 137 -5.25 6.40 12.90
N TYR A 138 -4.48 5.54 13.56
CA TYR A 138 -4.97 4.56 14.53
C TYR A 138 -4.89 5.06 15.99
N SER A 139 -4.43 6.29 16.19
CA SER A 139 -4.46 6.93 17.50
C SER A 139 -5.87 7.39 17.84
N ARG A 140 -6.10 7.73 19.12
CA ARG A 140 -7.35 8.35 19.56
C ARG A 140 -7.38 9.86 19.33
N MET A 141 -6.31 10.44 18.78
CA MET A 141 -6.16 11.88 18.62
C MET A 141 -6.65 12.34 17.24
N SER A 142 -7.23 13.53 17.17
CA SER A 142 -7.37 14.25 15.90
C SER A 142 -6.01 14.83 15.54
N LEU A 143 -5.46 14.40 14.40
CA LEU A 143 -4.11 14.75 13.97
C LEU A 143 -4.17 15.66 12.75
N GLY A 144 -3.20 16.55 12.65
CA GLY A 144 -3.08 17.45 11.51
C GLY A 144 -1.64 17.88 11.32
N GLY A 145 -1.34 18.55 10.21
CA GLY A 145 0.03 18.92 9.91
C GLY A 145 0.26 19.26 8.46
N SER A 146 1.50 19.05 8.01
CA SER A 146 1.85 19.27 6.61
C SER A 146 2.91 18.28 6.10
N VAL A 147 2.81 17.98 4.81
CA VAL A 147 3.79 17.25 3.99
C VAL A 147 4.25 18.23 2.90
N GLY A 148 5.46 18.77 3.03
CA GLY A 148 5.90 19.93 2.26
C GLY A 148 4.97 21.12 2.49
N VAL A 149 4.39 21.63 1.41
CA VAL A 149 3.41 22.72 1.42
C VAL A 149 1.97 22.25 1.60
N GLN A 150 1.70 20.95 1.50
CA GLN A 150 0.35 20.40 1.58
C GLN A 150 -0.04 20.17 3.03
N ALA A 151 -1.15 20.77 3.46
CA ALA A 151 -1.71 20.56 4.79
C ALA A 151 -2.62 19.32 4.82
N PHE A 152 -2.77 18.72 5.99
CA PHE A 152 -3.68 17.59 6.21
C PHE A 152 -4.32 17.64 7.59
N GLU A 153 -5.48 17.00 7.71
CA GLU A 153 -6.15 16.69 8.98
C GLU A 153 -6.76 15.29 8.86
N VAL A 154 -6.42 14.42 9.80
CA VAL A 154 -6.85 13.02 9.82
C VAL A 154 -7.48 12.72 11.18
N ALA A 155 -8.79 12.49 11.17
CA ALA A 155 -9.54 12.09 12.36
C ALA A 155 -9.13 10.69 12.85
N PRO A 156 -9.41 10.33 14.12
CA PRO A 156 -9.21 8.98 14.64
C PRO A 156 -9.89 7.92 13.75
N GLY A 157 -9.17 6.84 13.46
CA GLY A 157 -9.64 5.73 12.63
C GLY A 157 -9.78 6.05 11.14
N ARG A 158 -9.29 7.21 10.68
CA ARG A 158 -9.32 7.62 9.28
C ARG A 158 -7.92 7.61 8.68
N ASP A 159 -7.88 7.68 7.35
CA ASP A 159 -6.67 7.84 6.59
C ASP A 159 -6.77 8.94 5.54
N GLN A 160 -5.61 9.41 5.09
CA GLN A 160 -5.50 10.39 4.02
C GLN A 160 -4.22 10.18 3.22
N VAL A 161 -4.32 10.28 1.89
CA VAL A 161 -3.18 10.32 0.99
C VAL A 161 -2.87 11.78 0.66
N VAL A 162 -1.62 12.18 0.82
CA VAL A 162 -1.13 13.54 0.57
C VAL A 162 -0.05 13.47 -0.51
N PRO A 163 -0.20 14.20 -1.63
CA PRO A 163 0.85 14.30 -2.64
C PRO A 163 2.14 14.88 -2.05
N ALA A 164 3.28 14.35 -2.48
CA ALA A 164 4.59 14.74 -2.00
C ALA A 164 5.38 15.42 -3.13
N SER A 165 5.25 16.74 -3.23
CA SER A 165 6.04 17.55 -4.16
C SER A 165 7.49 17.62 -3.69
N LEU A 166 8.41 17.01 -4.45
CA LEU A 166 9.83 16.99 -4.11
C LEU A 166 10.43 18.40 -4.21
N PRO A 167 11.20 18.87 -3.22
CA PRO A 167 12.02 20.07 -3.38
C PRO A 167 13.10 19.84 -4.43
N GLU A 168 13.41 20.85 -5.25
CA GLU A 168 14.41 20.75 -6.33
C GLU A 168 15.83 20.40 -5.82
N GLU A 169 16.21 20.92 -4.65
CA GLU A 169 17.58 20.83 -4.16
C GLU A 169 17.77 19.90 -2.94
N ASN A 170 16.69 19.56 -2.24
CA ASN A 170 16.75 18.75 -1.01
C ASN A 170 15.70 17.63 -1.04
N ARG A 171 16.16 16.37 -1.13
CA ARG A 171 15.32 15.16 -1.08
C ARG A 171 14.66 14.91 0.29
N LEU A 172 14.76 15.87 1.22
CA LEU A 172 14.08 15.83 2.52
C LEU A 172 12.85 16.72 2.46
N LEU A 173 11.68 16.10 2.36
CA LEU A 173 10.40 16.79 2.36
C LEU A 173 10.00 17.18 3.79
N PRO A 174 9.74 18.46 4.10
CA PRO A 174 9.30 18.85 5.43
C PRO A 174 8.03 18.11 5.87
N PHE A 175 8.04 17.52 7.06
CA PHE A 175 6.90 16.84 7.66
C PHE A 175 6.65 17.38 9.05
N LYS A 176 5.46 17.95 9.24
CA LYS A 176 5.00 18.48 10.53
C LYS A 176 3.77 17.70 10.96
N LEU A 177 3.71 17.38 12.24
CA LEU A 177 2.57 16.70 12.87
C LEU A 177 2.20 17.43 14.15
N ALA A 178 0.91 17.65 14.33
CA ALA A 178 0.29 18.23 15.50
C ALA A 178 -0.96 17.41 15.88
N ARG A 179 -1.35 17.50 17.14
CA ARG A 179 -2.65 17.03 17.63
C ARG A 179 -3.53 18.20 18.00
N ARG A 180 -4.83 18.01 17.88
CA ARG A 180 -5.81 18.91 18.46
C ARG A 180 -5.99 18.58 19.95
N ASP A 181 -5.98 19.59 20.81
CA ASP A 181 -6.33 19.41 22.21
C ASP A 181 -7.83 19.62 22.48
N GLU A 182 -8.24 19.44 23.73
CA GLU A 182 -9.65 19.55 24.15
C GLU A 182 -10.24 20.95 23.95
N ALA A 183 -9.40 21.99 23.99
CA ALA A 183 -9.79 23.38 23.69
C ALA A 183 -9.83 23.68 22.18
N GLY A 184 -9.50 22.68 21.34
CA GLY A 184 -9.50 22.81 19.89
C GLY A 184 -8.20 23.38 19.32
N ALA A 185 -7.18 23.64 20.14
CA ALA A 185 -5.91 24.23 19.71
C ALA A 185 -4.93 23.16 19.19
N TRP A 186 -4.11 23.53 18.21
CA TRP A 186 -3.08 22.65 17.65
C TRP A 186 -1.82 22.64 18.50
N LYS A 187 -1.44 21.46 19.01
CA LYS A 187 -0.20 21.22 19.73
C LYS A 187 0.76 20.39 18.89
N LYS A 188 1.95 20.95 18.63
CA LYS A 188 3.01 20.28 17.88
C LYS A 188 3.39 18.95 18.55
N LEU A 189 3.44 17.90 17.75
CA LEU A 189 3.96 16.59 18.14
C LEU A 189 5.35 16.32 17.53
N ARG A 190 5.52 16.63 16.24
CA ARG A 190 6.76 16.32 15.50
C ARG A 190 7.01 17.33 14.38
N SER A 191 8.29 17.53 14.08
CA SER A 191 8.77 18.23 12.89
C SER A 191 10.06 17.55 12.43
N THR A 192 10.08 17.01 11.23
CA THR A 192 11.22 16.27 10.65
C THR A 192 11.26 16.44 9.14
N GLY A 193 12.35 16.08 8.49
CA GLY A 193 12.36 15.82 7.04
C GLY A 193 12.03 14.35 6.76
N LEU A 194 11.21 14.08 5.74
CA LEU A 194 10.99 12.75 5.19
C LEU A 194 11.85 12.59 3.94
N PRO A 195 12.76 11.60 3.87
CA PRO A 195 13.46 11.27 2.63
C PRO A 195 12.43 10.84 1.57
N MET A 196 12.38 11.58 0.47
CA MET A 196 11.47 11.36 -0.64
C MET A 196 12.22 11.39 -1.97
N THR A 197 11.84 10.50 -2.88
CA THR A 197 12.35 10.46 -4.27
C THR A 197 11.21 10.21 -5.23
N ALA A 198 11.47 10.34 -6.54
CA ALA A 198 10.52 9.92 -7.56
C ALA A 198 10.11 8.46 -7.33
N GLY A 199 8.80 8.19 -7.48
CA GLY A 199 8.18 6.88 -7.31
C GLY A 199 8.02 6.42 -5.86
N LEU A 200 8.64 7.09 -4.88
CA LEU A 200 8.57 6.66 -3.49
C LEU A 200 7.19 6.93 -2.89
N ARG A 201 6.66 5.92 -2.19
CA ARG A 201 5.45 5.95 -1.38
C ARG A 201 5.85 5.79 0.08
N VAL A 202 5.31 6.62 0.96
CA VAL A 202 5.56 6.51 2.40
C VAL A 202 4.25 6.31 3.13
N LEU A 203 4.10 5.16 3.77
CA LEU A 203 2.98 4.86 4.65
C LEU A 203 3.38 5.23 6.08
N VAL A 204 2.54 6.03 6.73
CA VAL A 204 2.77 6.55 8.08
C VAL A 204 1.66 6.06 8.98
N PHE A 205 1.96 5.12 9.86
CA PHE A 205 1.05 4.72 10.93
C PHE A 205 1.23 5.66 12.11
N LEU A 206 0.12 6.23 12.57
CA LEU A 206 0.06 7.11 13.73
C LEU A 206 -0.75 6.40 14.82
N ILE A 207 -0.14 6.14 15.96
CA ILE A 207 -0.76 5.43 17.09
C ILE A 207 -0.54 6.15 18.40
N ASP A 208 -1.35 5.83 19.40
CA ASP A 208 -1.10 6.27 20.77
C ASP A 208 0.22 5.68 21.29
N ASP A 209 1.07 6.51 21.89
CA ASP A 209 2.26 6.06 22.63
C ASP A 209 1.81 5.53 24.01
N PRO A 210 1.89 4.21 24.27
CA PRO A 210 1.42 3.64 25.53
C PRO A 210 2.27 4.09 26.72
N MET A 211 3.53 4.46 26.49
CA MET A 211 4.45 4.92 27.52
C MET A 211 4.32 6.42 27.79
N ARG A 212 3.72 7.19 26.87
CA ARG A 212 3.56 8.64 26.97
C ARG A 212 2.15 9.07 26.52
N PRO A 213 1.16 9.02 27.45
CA PRO A 213 -0.20 9.43 27.15
C PRO A 213 -0.27 10.81 26.49
N GLY A 214 -1.04 10.91 25.40
CA GLY A 214 -1.19 12.16 24.63
C GLY A 214 -0.05 12.45 23.64
N ARG A 215 0.82 11.47 23.36
CA ARG A 215 1.75 11.50 22.22
C ARG A 215 1.38 10.44 21.19
N ALA A 216 1.78 10.70 19.95
CA ALA A 216 1.68 9.72 18.87
C ALA A 216 3.05 9.09 18.61
N GLU A 217 3.12 7.76 18.56
CA GLU A 217 4.22 7.04 17.93
C GLU A 217 3.96 6.96 16.41
N MET A 218 5.05 7.01 15.64
CA MET A 218 5.02 7.04 14.18
C MET A 218 5.85 5.88 13.63
N VAL A 219 5.21 4.99 12.87
CA VAL A 219 5.89 3.92 12.13
C VAL A 219 5.84 4.24 10.64
N LEU A 220 7.00 4.19 9.99
CA LEU A 220 7.17 4.55 8.58
C LEU A 220 7.50 3.31 7.76
N LEU A 221 6.68 3.02 6.75
CA LEU A 221 6.99 2.02 5.74
C LEU A 221 7.20 2.70 4.40
N ARG A 222 8.20 2.25 3.66
CA ARG A 222 8.54 2.81 2.36
C ARG A 222 8.37 1.75 1.30
N ASP A 223 7.75 2.13 0.20
CA ASP A 223 7.62 1.30 -1.00
C ASP A 223 7.88 2.18 -2.23
N ARG A 224 8.29 1.60 -3.35
CA ARG A 224 8.56 2.35 -4.58
C ARG A 224 7.66 1.81 -5.69
N VAL A 225 6.97 2.73 -6.36
CA VAL A 225 6.38 2.45 -7.67
C VAL A 225 7.51 2.50 -8.70
N GLU A 226 7.63 1.44 -9.47
CA GLU A 226 8.54 1.42 -10.61
C GLU A 226 8.09 2.50 -11.60
N ILE A 227 8.95 3.48 -11.82
CA ILE A 227 8.75 4.48 -12.87
C ILE A 227 9.52 3.94 -14.06
N GLU A 228 8.81 3.57 -15.12
CA GLU A 228 9.47 3.29 -16.40
C GLU A 228 10.35 4.50 -16.75
N PRO A 229 11.65 4.30 -17.06
CA PRO A 229 12.49 5.41 -17.51
C PRO A 229 11.81 6.04 -18.73
N GLN A 230 11.34 7.28 -18.59
CA GLN A 230 10.94 8.02 -19.78
C GLN A 230 12.20 8.12 -20.64
N ALA A 231 12.14 7.52 -21.84
CA ALA A 231 13.19 7.69 -22.82
C ALA A 231 13.45 9.19 -22.96
N PRO A 232 14.72 9.63 -22.98
CA PRO A 232 15.02 11.04 -23.12
C PRO A 232 14.26 11.56 -24.33
N ALA A 233 13.51 12.65 -24.14
CA ALA A 233 12.84 13.34 -25.22
C ALA A 233 13.89 13.54 -26.31
N GLN A 234 13.71 12.86 -27.46
CA GLN A 234 14.58 13.09 -28.59
C GLN A 234 14.35 14.55 -28.96
N ASP A 235 15.33 15.40 -28.69
CA ASP A 235 15.39 16.75 -29.22
C ASP A 235 15.18 16.62 -30.72
N LEU A 236 14.02 17.10 -31.18
CA LEU A 236 13.76 17.38 -32.57
C LEU A 236 14.77 18.46 -32.96
N VAL A 237 15.97 18.04 -33.36
CA VAL A 237 16.90 18.85 -34.11
C VAL A 237 16.23 19.08 -35.47
N ALA A 238 15.38 20.10 -35.52
CA ALA A 238 14.87 20.64 -36.76
C ALA A 238 16.08 21.12 -37.57
N GLY A 239 16.44 20.31 -38.56
CA GLY A 239 17.49 20.63 -39.51
C GLY A 239 17.18 21.95 -40.22
N VAL A 240 17.93 22.99 -39.87
CA VAL A 240 18.04 24.19 -40.72
C VAL A 240 19.00 23.84 -41.85
N SER A 241 18.49 23.09 -42.83
CA SER A 241 19.16 22.92 -44.12
C SER A 241 18.73 24.04 -45.05
N GLY A 242 19.69 24.91 -45.38
CA GLY A 242 19.79 25.52 -46.70
C GLY A 242 19.02 26.81 -46.94
N LEU A 243 19.63 27.96 -46.61
CA LEU A 243 19.53 29.13 -47.49
C LEU A 243 20.89 29.33 -48.17
N ARG A 244 20.94 28.97 -49.46
CA ARG A 244 22.03 29.32 -50.37
C ARG A 244 22.04 30.83 -50.55
N VAL A 245 23.13 31.46 -50.13
CA VAL A 245 23.45 32.84 -50.54
C VAL A 245 23.82 32.78 -52.02
N ASN A 246 23.03 33.46 -52.84
CA ASN A 246 23.22 33.58 -54.28
C ASN A 246 24.25 34.70 -54.54
N PRO A 247 25.42 34.43 -55.15
CA PRO A 247 26.31 35.49 -55.58
C PRO A 247 25.99 35.82 -57.03
N ARG A 248 25.58 37.06 -57.34
CA ARG A 248 26.04 37.86 -58.49
C ARG A 248 25.24 39.16 -58.71
N ILE A 249 25.99 40.28 -58.64
CA ILE A 249 26.17 41.33 -59.66
C ILE A 249 24.91 42.10 -60.12
N ARG A 250 24.77 43.38 -59.73
CA ARG A 250 25.35 44.57 -60.38
C ARG A 250 25.43 45.72 -59.39
#